data_AF-H8FUX4-F1
#
_entry.id   AF-H8FUX4-F1
#
_cell.length_a   1.000
_cell.length_b   1.000
_cell.length_c   1.000
_cell.angle_alpha   90.00
_cell.angle_beta   90.00
_cell.angle_gamma   90.00
#
_symmetry.space_group_name_H-M   'P 1'
#
loop_
_entity.id
_entity.type
_entity.pdbx_description
1 polymer ?
#
loop_
_entity_poly.entity_id
_entity_poly.type
_entity_poly.pdbx_seq_one_letter_code
_entity_poly.pdbx_strand_id
1 'polypeptide(L)' 'MDTTWTIDTIIEACGGTVAVSVALNLTDGAVSKMRRNGIQDRHWRVLIALSGGAFGPDDLYRANERTRGGAGANGAAA' A
#
# COMPACT_ATOMS: atom_id res chain seq x y z
N MET A 1 -6.74 -17.73 7.81
CA MET A 1 -5.81 -16.74 8.40
C MET A 1 -6.33 -15.37 7.99
N ASP A 2 -6.95 -14.62 8.90
CA ASP A 2 -7.33 -13.23 8.65
C ASP A 2 -6.08 -12.35 8.72
N THR A 3 -5.23 -12.47 7.70
CA THR A 3 -4.03 -11.65 7.59
C THR A 3 -4.49 -10.22 7.30
N THR A 4 -4.41 -9.37 8.32
CA THR A 4 -4.72 -7.95 8.16
C THR A 4 -3.61 -7.30 7.35
N TRP A 5 -3.90 -6.98 6.08
CA TRP A 5 -2.97 -6.28 5.22
C TRP A 5 -2.80 -4.81 5.63
N THR A 6 -1.54 -4.42 5.79
CA THR A 6 -1.07 -3.04 5.85
C THR A 6 -0.30 -2.70 4.57
N ILE A 7 -0.13 -1.42 4.27
CA ILE A 7 0.67 -1.00 3.10
C ILE A 7 2.11 -1.53 3.19
N ASP A 8 2.66 -1.67 4.40
CA ASP A 8 4.00 -2.23 4.59
C ASP A 8 4.05 -3.68 4.13
N THR A 9 3.19 -4.52 4.71
CA THR A 9 3.10 -5.95 4.37
C THR A 9 2.73 -6.18 2.91
N ILE A 10 1.96 -5.28 2.28
CA ILE A 10 1.67 -5.32 0.84
C ILE A 10 2.95 -5.10 0.03
N ILE A 11 3.76 -4.09 0.38
CA ILE A 11 5.02 -3.80 -0.29
C ILE A 11 5.99 -4.97 -0.11
N GLU A 12 6.07 -5.54 1.09
CA GLU A 12 6.90 -6.73 1.37
C GLU A 12 6.47 -7.94 0.54
N ALA A 13 5.16 -8.22 0.46
CA ALA A 13 4.62 -9.30 -0.37
C ALA A 13 4.87 -9.09 -1.88
N CYS A 14 5.15 -7.86 -2.30
CA CYS A 14 5.55 -7.52 -3.66
C CYS A 14 7.07 -7.61 -3.90
N GLY A 15 7.86 -8.09 -2.93
CA GLY A 15 9.32 -8.14 -3.03
C GLY A 15 10.04 -6.89 -2.55
N GLY A 16 9.35 -5.99 -1.84
CA GLY A 16 9.93 -4.80 -1.22
C GLY A 16 9.93 -3.55 -2.12
N THR A 17 10.44 -2.44 -1.56
CA THR A 17 10.38 -1.10 -2.18
C THR A 17 10.99 -1.05 -3.58
N VAL A 18 12.15 -1.72 -3.78
CA VAL A 18 12.86 -1.71 -5.08
C VAL A 18 12.07 -2.47 -6.14
N ALA A 19 11.50 -3.63 -5.81
CA ALA A 19 10.68 -4.39 -6.75
C ALA A 19 9.43 -3.60 -7.17
N VAL A 20 8.78 -2.95 -6.21
CA VAL A 20 7.60 -2.10 -6.45
C VAL A 20 7.97 -0.86 -7.28
N SER A 21 9.10 -0.21 -6.99
CA SER A 21 9.51 1.00 -7.71
C SER A 21 9.81 0.70 -9.18
N VAL A 22 10.49 -0.42 -9.46
CA VAL A 22 10.71 -0.92 -10.83
C VAL A 22 9.40 -1.27 -11.51
N ALA A 23 8.53 -2.06 -10.87
CA ALA A 23 7.29 -2.54 -11.47
C ALA A 23 6.30 -1.40 -11.81
N LEU A 24 6.31 -0.33 -11.02
CA LEU A 24 5.44 0.83 -11.22
C LEU A 24 6.10 1.97 -12.00
N ASN A 25 7.38 1.83 -12.36
CA ASN A 25 8.19 2.92 -12.93
C ASN A 25 8.13 4.20 -12.07
N LEU A 26 8.34 4.04 -10.77
CA LEU A 26 8.33 5.10 -9.77
C LEU A 26 9.69 5.20 -9.08
N THR A 27 9.92 6.30 -8.36
CA THR A 27 11.08 6.40 -7.45
C THR A 27 10.79 5.67 -6.14
N ASP A 28 11.83 5.19 -5.47
CA ASP A 28 11.72 4.58 -4.13
C ASP A 28 11.07 5.54 -3.12
N GLY A 29 11.30 6.84 -3.29
CA GLY A 29 10.66 7.89 -2.49
C GLY A 29 9.15 7.97 -2.72
N ALA A 30 8.67 7.74 -3.95
CA ALA A 30 7.24 7.68 -4.25
C ALA A 30 6.58 6.44 -3.62
N VAL A 31 7.25 5.28 -3.66
CA VAL A 31 6.80 4.06 -2.96
C VAL A 31 6.78 4.29 -1.44
N SER A 32 7.82 4.93 -0.89
CA SER A 32 7.88 5.29 0.52
C SER A 32 6.73 6.22 0.96
N LYS A 33 6.27 7.13 0.08
CA LYS A 33 5.10 7.98 0.34
C LYS A 33 3.79 7.20 0.39
N MET A 34 3.67 6.07 -0.29
CA MET A 34 2.45 5.25 -0.24
C MET A 34 2.15 4.77 1.18
N ARG A 35 3.19 4.46 1.97
CA ARG A 35 3.05 4.04 3.39
C ARG A 35 2.33 5.06 4.25
N ARG A 36 2.41 6.35 3.90
CA ARG A 36 1.77 7.46 4.62
C ARG A 36 0.47 7.93 3.98
N ASN A 37 0.35 7.83 2.67
CA ASN A 37 -0.74 8.47 1.91
C ASN A 37 -1.78 7.48 1.36
N GLY A 38 -1.46 6.19 1.36
CA GLY A 38 -2.20 5.20 0.59
C GLY A 38 -1.57 4.89 -0.77
N ILE A 39 -1.92 3.72 -1.29
CA ILE A 39 -1.59 3.26 -2.63
C ILE A 39 -2.70 3.72 -3.58
N GLN A 40 -2.33 4.45 -4.63
CA GLN A 40 -3.29 4.95 -5.61
C GLN A 40 -3.85 3.81 -6.48
N ASP A 41 -5.16 3.83 -6.74
CA ASP A 41 -5.93 2.74 -7.35
C ASP A 41 -5.35 2.25 -8.69
N ARG A 42 -4.80 3.16 -9.50
CA ARG A 42 -4.15 2.80 -10.78
C ARG A 42 -2.97 1.82 -10.63
N HIS A 43 -2.37 1.71 -9.45
CA HIS A 43 -1.25 0.79 -9.19
C HIS A 43 -1.72 -0.59 -8.70
N TRP A 44 -2.98 -0.74 -8.30
CA TRP A 44 -3.48 -1.94 -7.61
C TRP A 44 -3.34 -3.19 -8.46
N ARG A 45 -3.70 -3.11 -9.75
CA ARG A 45 -3.59 -4.24 -10.68
C ARG A 45 -2.16 -4.78 -10.77
N VAL A 46 -1.16 -3.90 -10.78
CA VAL A 46 0.25 -4.30 -10.87
C VAL A 46 0.71 -4.96 -9.57
N LEU A 47 0.32 -4.42 -8.42
CA LEU A 47 0.69 -4.97 -7.11
C LEU A 47 0.06 -6.35 -6.86
N ILE A 48 -1.20 -6.55 -7.25
CA ILE A 48 -1.88 -7.86 -7.15
C ILE A 48 -1.17 -8.90 -8.03
N ALA A 49 -0.76 -8.52 -9.24
CA ALA A 49 -0.02 -9.41 -10.13
C ALA A 49 1.37 -9.72 -9.57
N LEU A 50 2.07 -8.69 -9.04
CA LEU A 50 3.41 -8.81 -8.48
C LEU A 50 3.45 -9.68 -7.22
N SER A 51 2.39 -9.68 -6.42
CA SER A 51 2.27 -10.52 -5.22
C SER A 51 1.82 -11.96 -5.52
N GLY A 52 1.61 -12.32 -6.80
CA GLY A 52 1.09 -13.63 -7.18
C GLY A 52 -0.35 -13.88 -6.71
N GLY A 53 -1.13 -12.81 -6.45
CA GLY A 53 -2.50 -12.92 -5.95
C GLY A 53 -2.61 -13.12 -4.44
N ALA A 54 -1.58 -12.75 -3.66
CA ALA A 54 -1.61 -12.85 -2.20
C ALA A 54 -2.69 -11.98 -1.54
N PHE A 55 -3.10 -10.90 -2.20
CA PHE A 55 -4.13 -9.97 -1.75
C PHE A 55 -4.99 -9.49 -2.93
N GLY A 56 -6.20 -9.01 -2.62
CA GLY A 56 -7.14 -8.48 -3.60
C GLY A 56 -7.39 -6.97 -3.49
N PRO A 57 -8.29 -6.42 -4.32
CA PRO A 57 -8.70 -5.02 -4.26
C PRO A 57 -9.26 -4.61 -2.88
N ASP A 58 -10.03 -5.49 -2.22
CA ASP A 58 -10.61 -5.21 -0.90
C ASP A 58 -9.54 -5.05 0.18
N ASP A 59 -8.45 -5.81 0.09
CA ASP A 59 -7.32 -5.70 1.02
C ASP A 59 -6.59 -4.37 0.85
N LEU A 60 -6.37 -3.95 -0.41
CA LEU A 60 -5.77 -2.66 -0.75
C LEU A 60 -6.64 -1.49 -0.28
N TYR A 61 -7.96 -1.59 -0.47
CA TYR A 61 -8.92 -0.62 0.02
C TYR A 61 -8.84 -0.50 1.55
N ARG A 62 -8.95 -1.62 2.27
CA ARG A 62 -8.88 -1.64 3.74
C ARG A 62 -7.53 -1.15 4.27
N ALA A 63 -6.43 -1.49 3.61
CA ALA A 63 -5.10 -0.99 3.97
C ALA A 63 -5.02 0.54 3.81
N ASN A 64 -5.55 1.08 2.71
CA ASN A 64 -5.64 2.52 2.50
C ASN A 64 -6.53 3.23 3.53
N GLU A 65 -7.68 2.66 3.85
CA GLU A 65 -8.58 3.22 4.87
C GLU A 65 -7.90 3.31 6.23
N ARG A 66 -7.13 2.29 6.64
CA ARG A 66 -6.36 2.32 7.89
C ARG A 66 -5.30 3.42 7.88
N THR A 67 -4.59 3.60 6.77
CA THR A 67 -3.60 4.67 6.62
C THR A 67 -4.25 6.06 6.70
N ARG A 68 -5.44 6.25 6.11
CA ARG A 68 -6.18 7.52 6.16
C ARG A 68 -6.83 7.76 7.53
N GLY A 69 -7.36 6.72 8.16
CA GLY A 69 -7.95 6.78 9.51
C GLY A 69 -6.94 7.15 10.59
N GLY A 70 -5.67 6.76 10.42
CA GLY A 70 -4.58 7.21 11.30
C GLY A 70 -4.15 8.67 11.09
N ALA A 71 -4.33 9.22 9.89
CA ALA A 71 -3.97 10.61 9.58
C ALA A 71 -4.97 11.65 10.16
N GLY A 72 -6.20 11.24 10.46
CA GLY A 72 -7.23 12.10 11.07
C GLY A 72 -7.05 12.33 12.59
N ALA A 73 -6.27 11.49 13.29
CA ALA A 73 -6.13 11.58 14.75
C ALA A 73 -5.19 12.72 15.22
N ASN A 74 -4.44 13.36 14.32
CA ASN A 74 -3.52 14.45 14.65
C ASN A 74 -4.02 15.85 14.23
N GLY A 75 -5.25 15.97 13.73
CA GLY A 75 -5.84 17.23 13.27
C GLY A 75 -7.03 17.74 14.10
N ALA A 76 -7.47 17.01 15.12
CA ALA A 76 -8.58 17.37 16.00
C ALA A 76 -8.09 17.57 17.44
N ALA A 77 -7.14 18.49 17.61
CA ALA A 77 -6.81 19.10 18.90
C ALA A 77 -6.51 20.58 18.61
N ALA A 78 -7.58 21.37 18.50
CA ALA A 78 -7.56 22.82 18.57
C ALA A 78 -8.33 23.22 19.82
#